data_AF-A0A7C4BRT5-F1
#
_entry.id   AF-A0A7C4BRT5-F1
#
_cell.length_a   1.000
_cell.length_b   1.000
_cell.length_c   1.000
_cell.angle_alpha   90.00
_cell.angle_beta   90.00
_cell.angle_gamma   90.00
#
_symmetry.space_group_name_H-M   'P 1'
#
loop_
_entity.id
_entity.type
_entity.pdbx_description
1 polymer ?
#
loop_
_entity_poly.entity_id
_entity_poly.type
_entity_poly.pdbx_seq_one_letter_code
_entity_poly.pdbx_strand_id
1 'polypeptide(L)' 'MILAKFGIDINDAVNGVFLDKSFHAKLHTKEYYKMVERLLKEAKTKEEAIKILQQIAENLKSME' A
#
# COMPACT_ATOMS: atom_id res chain seq x y z
N MET A 1 8.56 7.98 -6.35
CA MET A 1 7.64 7.03 -5.69
C MET A 1 6.28 7.09 -6.39
N ILE A 2 5.63 5.95 -6.62
CA ILE A 2 4.42 5.88 -7.45
C ILE A 2 3.21 6.63 -6.86
N LEU A 3 3.10 6.72 -5.53
CA LEU A 3 2.02 7.44 -4.82
C LEU A 3 1.96 8.92 -5.18
N ALA A 4 3.13 9.56 -5.34
CA ALA A 4 3.21 10.98 -5.69
C ALA A 4 2.59 11.28 -7.07
N LYS A 5 2.58 10.32 -8.00
CA LYS A 5 1.89 10.44 -9.31
C LYS A 5 0.38 10.68 -9.14
N PHE A 6 -0.19 10.15 -8.06
CA PHE A 6 -1.60 10.26 -7.72
C PHE A 6 -1.88 11.36 -6.67
N GLY A 7 -0.86 12.15 -6.30
CA GLY A 7 -1.01 13.17 -5.26
C GLY A 7 -1.38 12.57 -3.89
N ILE A 8 -0.76 11.44 -3.55
CA ILE A 8 -0.85 10.78 -2.24
C ILE A 8 0.51 10.90 -1.57
N ASP A 9 0.56 11.51 -0.39
CA ASP A 9 1.77 11.59 0.42
C ASP A 9 2.10 10.21 1.03
N ILE A 10 3.37 9.92 1.28
CA ILE A 10 3.77 8.66 1.90
C ILE A 10 3.16 8.49 3.30
N ASN A 11 2.90 9.59 4.00
CA ASN A 11 2.33 9.61 5.35
C ASN A 11 0.79 9.77 5.35
N ASP A 12 0.14 9.84 4.18
CA ASP A 12 -1.31 9.95 4.13
C ASP A 12 -1.96 8.71 4.76
N ALA A 13 -3.09 8.92 5.46
CA ALA A 13 -3.83 7.84 6.11
C ALA A 13 -4.25 6.73 5.13
N VAL A 14 -4.49 7.07 3.86
CA VAL A 14 -4.84 6.09 2.81
C VAL A 14 -3.70 5.11 2.47
N ASN A 15 -2.45 5.44 2.84
CA ASN A 15 -1.28 4.57 2.70
C ASN A 15 -0.96 3.80 4.00
N GLY A 16 -1.73 4.01 5.08
CA GLY A 16 -1.54 3.34 6.37
C GLY A 16 -2.44 2.11 6.54
N VAL A 17 -1.98 1.12 7.33
CA VAL A 17 -2.71 -0.13 7.59
C VAL A 17 -2.90 -0.46 9.09
N PHE A 18 -2.31 0.31 10.01
CA PHE A 18 -2.44 0.15 11.48
C PHE A 18 -2.17 -1.27 12.00
N LEU A 19 -1.16 -1.95 11.47
CA LEU A 19 -0.74 -3.29 11.93
C LEU A 19 0.15 -3.19 13.17
N ASP A 20 0.19 -4.25 13.97
CA ASP A 20 1.19 -4.39 15.02
C ASP A 20 2.62 -4.21 14.46
N LYS A 21 3.49 -3.57 15.24
CA LYS A 21 4.86 -3.24 14.81
C LYS A 21 5.66 -4.49 14.45
N SER A 22 5.51 -5.57 15.22
CA SER A 22 6.26 -6.81 14.99
C SER A 22 5.79 -7.55 13.74
N PHE A 23 4.51 -7.42 13.38
CA PHE A 23 3.97 -7.94 12.13
C PHE A 23 4.39 -7.05 10.95
N HIS A 24 4.21 -5.73 11.06
CA HIS A 24 4.57 -4.76 10.03
C HIS A 24 6.05 -4.85 9.62
N ALA A 25 6.95 -5.00 10.60
CA ALA A 25 8.39 -5.09 10.33
C ALA A 25 8.77 -6.26 9.40
N LYS A 26 8.02 -7.36 9.43
CA LYS A 26 8.27 -8.54 8.58
C LYS A 26 7.88 -8.29 7.12
N LEU A 27 7.01 -7.30 6.86
CA LEU A 27 6.49 -7.00 5.52
C LEU A 27 7.45 -6.16 4.68
N HIS A 28 8.47 -5.52 5.26
CA HIS A 28 9.43 -4.67 4.55
C HIS A 28 10.46 -5.47 3.71
N THR A 29 9.98 -6.37 2.86
CA THR A 29 10.79 -7.12 1.89
C THR A 29 10.82 -6.41 0.55
N LYS A 30 11.87 -6.64 -0.25
CA LYS A 30 11.95 -6.08 -1.61
C LYS A 30 10.80 -6.59 -2.48
N GLU A 31 10.38 -7.82 -2.25
CA GLU A 31 9.31 -8.52 -2.93
C GLU A 31 7.96 -7.85 -2.66
N TYR A 32 7.69 -7.52 -1.40
CA TYR A 32 6.49 -6.77 -1.00
C TYR A 32 6.45 -5.40 -1.70
N TYR A 33 7.53 -4.63 -1.65
CA TYR A 33 7.58 -3.32 -2.32
C TYR A 33 7.36 -3.42 -3.84
N LYS A 34 7.97 -4.41 -4.51
CA LYS A 34 7.77 -4.63 -5.96
C LYS A 34 6.33 -4.99 -6.29
N MET A 35 5.68 -5.79 -5.44
CA MET A 35 4.29 -6.19 -5.61
C MET A 35 3.34 -4.98 -5.47
N VAL A 36 3.52 -4.18 -4.42
CA VAL A 36 2.78 -2.91 -4.22
C VAL A 36 2.98 -1.96 -5.41
N GLU A 37 4.23 -1.79 -5.86
CA GLU A 37 4.53 -0.94 -7.01
C GLU A 37 3.86 -1.43 -8.30
N ARG A 38 3.89 -2.74 -8.55
CA ARG A 38 3.23 -3.35 -9.73
C ARG A 38 1.73 -3.10 -9.71
N LEU A 39 1.06 -3.32 -8.58
CA LEU A 39 -0.37 -3.07 -8.45
C LEU A 39 -0.69 -1.59 -8.69
N LEU A 40 0.04 -0.68 -8.07
CA LEU A 40 -0.17 0.76 -8.24
C LEU A 40 0.14 1.27 -9.67
N LYS A 41 0.93 0.54 -10.47
CA LYS A 41 1.16 0.86 -11.90
C LYS A 41 -0.08 0.64 -12.76
N GLU A 42 -1.00 -0.22 -12.33
CA GLU A 42 -2.25 -0.49 -13.05
C GLU A 42 -3.28 0.63 -12.87
N ALA A 43 -3.16 1.44 -11.80
CA ALA A 43 -4.03 2.59 -11.56
C ALA A 43 -3.78 3.73 -12.57
N LYS A 44 -4.87 4.30 -13.05
CA LYS A 44 -4.92 5.47 -13.95
C LYS A 44 -5.38 6.72 -13.21
N THR A 45 -6.15 6.57 -12.13
CA THR A 45 -6.65 7.69 -11.32
C THR A 45 -6.24 7.58 -9.85
N LYS A 46 -6.40 8.68 -9.09
CA LYS A 46 -6.16 8.70 -7.65
C LYS A 46 -7.09 7.74 -6.91
N GLU A 47 -8.35 7.68 -7.32
CA GLU A 47 -9.38 6.83 -6.71
C GLU A 47 -9.06 5.34 -6.91
N GLU A 48 -8.56 4.95 -8.09
CA GLU A 48 -8.10 3.59 -8.35
C GLU A 48 -6.89 3.23 -7.48
N ALA A 49 -5.92 4.14 -7.34
CA ALA A 49 -4.77 3.93 -6.47
C ALA A 49 -5.21 3.76 -5.00
N ILE A 50 -6.17 4.56 -4.51
CA ILE A 50 -6.72 4.43 -3.16
C ILE A 50 -7.41 3.08 -2.97
N LYS A 51 -8.21 2.61 -3.95
CA LYS A 51 -8.86 1.29 -3.88
C LYS A 51 -7.84 0.15 -3.79
N ILE A 52 -6.74 0.24 -4.55
CA ILE A 52 -5.65 -0.74 -4.48
C ILE A 52 -5.01 -0.75 -3.09
N LEU A 53 -4.71 0.43 -2.52
CA LEU A 53 -4.15 0.54 -1.18
C LEU A 53 -5.09 -0.04 -0.11
N GLN A 54 -6.39 0.22 -0.23
CA GLN A 54 -7.42 -0.35 0.65
C GLN A 54 -7.45 -1.88 0.55
N GLN A 55 -7.42 -2.44 -0.66
CA GLN A 55 -7.40 -3.90 -0.85
C GLN A 55 -6.15 -4.54 -0.25
N ILE A 56 -4.97 -3.92 -0.42
CA ILE A 56 -3.72 -4.38 0.18
C ILE A 56 -3.85 -4.35 1.71
N ALA A 57 -4.37 -3.26 2.27
CA ALA A 57 -4.56 -3.10 3.70
C ALA A 57 -5.50 -4.16 4.29
N GLU A 58 -6.61 -4.46 3.62
CA GLU A 58 -7.56 -5.52 4.01
C GLU A 58 -6.90 -6.91 3.98
N ASN A 59 -6.16 -7.21 2.91
CA ASN A 59 -5.45 -8.48 2.79
C ASN A 59 -4.44 -8.66 3.94
N LEU A 60 -3.65 -7.62 4.25
CA LEU A 60 -2.69 -7.68 5.35
C LEU A 60 -3.35 -7.88 6.71
N LYS A 61 -4.47 -7.19 6.98
CA LYS A 61 -5.23 -7.37 8.22
C LYS A 61 -5.81 -8.77 8.37
N SER A 62 -6.13 -9.44 7.26
CA SER A 62 -6.58 -10.84 7.30
C SER A 62 -5.45 -11.84 7.56
N MET A 63 -4.21 -11.39 7.49
CA MET A 63 -3.00 -12.20 7.70
C MET A 63 -2.34 -11.97 9.07
N GLU A 64 -2.78 -10.94 9.81
CA GLU A 64 -2.38 -10.63 11.19
C GLU A 64 -3.04 -11.61 12.18
#